data_AF-A0A0F9TSS1-F1
#
_entry.id   AF-A0A0F9TSS1-F1
#
_cell.length_a   1.000
_cell.length_b   1.000
_cell.length_c   1.000
_cell.angle_alpha   90.00
_cell.angle_beta   90.00
_cell.angle_gamma   90.00
#
_symmetry.space_group_name_H-M   'P 1'
#
loop_
_entity.id
_entity.type
_entity.pdbx_description
1 polymer ?
#
loop_
_entity_poly.entity_id
_entity_poly.type
_entity_poly.pdbx_seq_one_letter_code
_entity_poly.pdbx_strand_id
1 'polypeptide(L)'
;PAQRFNNTSARAGFEGMPMFDGHPIHADDQCDDGFIYALPMDSYYAAVLVAPTFEDLAKTDDSKKGFVKTYFAVLCENPNWVYKVTGLNTS
;
A
#
# COMPACT_ATOMS: atom_id res chain seq x y z
N PRO A 1 3.53 -54.70 5.99
CA PRO A 1 4.30 -53.45 6.24
C PRO A 1 3.37 -52.24 6.08
N ALA A 2 2.95 -51.64 7.20
CA ALA A 2 1.98 -50.56 7.21
C ALA A 2 2.57 -49.29 6.56
N GLN A 3 1.92 -48.79 5.52
CA GLN A 3 2.26 -47.53 4.85
C GLN A 3 2.05 -46.37 5.83
N ARG A 4 3.14 -45.75 6.27
CA ARG A 4 3.09 -44.51 7.06
C ARG A 4 2.57 -43.40 6.15
N PHE A 5 1.30 -43.02 6.33
CA PHE A 5 0.81 -41.74 5.83
C PHE A 5 1.50 -40.66 6.65
N ASN A 6 2.56 -40.06 6.11
CA ASN A 6 3.02 -38.78 6.61
C ASN A 6 1.86 -37.80 6.39
N ASN A 7 1.30 -37.26 7.47
CA ASN A 7 0.37 -36.14 7.40
C ASN A 7 1.02 -35.04 6.57
N THR A 8 0.55 -34.82 5.35
CA THR A 8 0.90 -33.64 4.58
C THR A 8 0.39 -32.44 5.37
N SER A 9 1.31 -31.57 5.79
CA SER A 9 0.98 -30.34 6.50
C SER A 9 -0.07 -29.56 5.71
N ALA A 10 -1.19 -29.21 6.34
CA ALA A 10 -2.29 -28.45 5.73
C ALA A 10 -1.94 -26.98 5.42
N ARG A 11 -0.67 -26.57 5.52
CA ARG A 11 -0.21 -25.24 5.14
C ARG A 11 0.22 -25.24 3.67
N ALA A 12 -0.76 -25.35 2.78
CA ALA A 12 -0.60 -24.87 1.41
C ALA A 12 -0.92 -23.37 1.43
N GLY A 13 0.11 -22.54 1.60
CA GLY A 13 -0.01 -21.09 1.65
C GLY A 13 1.36 -20.46 1.68
N PHE A 14 1.52 -19.35 0.96
CA PHE A 14 2.70 -18.51 1.11
C PHE A 14 2.51 -17.68 2.38
N GLU A 15 3.37 -17.89 3.36
CA GLU A 15 3.37 -17.15 4.63
C GLU A 15 4.44 -16.05 4.52
N GLY A 16 4.01 -14.79 4.63
CA GLY A 16 4.89 -13.62 4.51
C GLY A 16 4.36 -12.59 3.51
N MET A 17 5.02 -11.44 3.48
CA MET A 17 4.73 -10.40 2.48
C MET A 17 5.12 -10.93 1.09
N PRO A 18 4.24 -10.86 0.09
CA PRO A 18 4.59 -11.22 -1.28
C PRO A 18 5.78 -10.37 -1.76
N MET A 19 6.76 -11.00 -2.39
CA MET A 19 7.93 -10.32 -2.94
C MET A 19 8.13 -10.74 -4.39
N PHE A 20 8.61 -9.81 -5.23
CA PHE A 20 9.05 -10.06 -6.59
C PHE A 20 10.52 -9.67 -6.70
N ASP A 21 11.38 -10.62 -7.08
CA ASP A 21 12.84 -10.42 -7.19
C ASP A 21 13.48 -9.78 -5.93
N GLY A 22 13.01 -10.19 -4.75
CA GLY A 22 13.48 -9.66 -3.46
C GLY A 22 12.91 -8.28 -3.08
N HIS A 23 12.09 -7.67 -3.93
CA HIS A 23 11.38 -6.43 -3.62
C HIS A 23 9.96 -6.70 -3.08
N PRO A 24 9.51 -6.00 -2.04
CA PRO A 24 8.17 -6.18 -1.49
C PRO A 24 7.09 -5.72 -2.47
N ILE A 25 6.00 -6.47 -2.54
CA ILE A 25 4.79 -6.11 -3.28
C ILE A 25 3.79 -5.54 -2.27
N HIS A 26 3.38 -4.30 -2.49
CA HIS A 26 2.33 -3.65 -1.72
C HIS A 26 1.02 -3.75 -2.48
N ALA A 27 0.04 -4.43 -1.89
CA ALA A 27 -1.33 -4.43 -2.40
C ALA A 27 -2.03 -3.14 -1.97
N ASP A 28 -2.61 -2.42 -2.92
CA ASP A 28 -3.39 -1.21 -2.70
C ASP A 28 -4.83 -1.47 -3.16
N ASP A 29 -5.78 -1.36 -2.24
CA ASP A 29 -7.21 -1.57 -2.50
C ASP A 29 -7.86 -0.39 -3.23
N GLN A 30 -7.20 0.76 -3.26
CA GLN A 30 -7.65 1.96 -3.97
C GLN A 30 -7.09 2.06 -5.40
N CYS A 31 -6.13 1.21 -5.76
CA CYS A 31 -5.52 1.17 -7.09
C CYS A 31 -6.32 0.24 -8.03
N ASP A 32 -7.49 0.70 -8.48
CA ASP A 32 -8.45 -0.10 -9.28
C ASP A 32 -8.31 0.07 -10.80
N ASP A 33 -7.08 0.19 -11.30
CA ASP A 33 -6.83 0.35 -12.74
C ASP A 33 -6.31 -0.92 -13.42
N GLY A 34 -6.09 -1.99 -12.66
CA GLY A 34 -5.63 -3.29 -13.18
C GLY A 34 -4.16 -3.31 -13.60
N PHE A 35 -3.37 -2.31 -13.22
CA PHE A 35 -1.95 -2.22 -13.55
C PHE A 35 -1.05 -2.41 -12.33
N ILE A 36 0.20 -2.76 -12.59
CA ILE A 36 1.25 -2.82 -11.56
C ILE A 36 2.16 -1.62 -11.72
N TYR A 37 2.55 -1.03 -10.60
CA TYR A 37 3.46 0.12 -10.54
C TYR A 37 4.77 -0.28 -9.89
N ALA A 38 5.88 -0.05 -10.57
CA ALA A 38 7.22 -0.12 -9.99
C ALA A 38 7.63 1.29 -9.57
N LEU A 39 7.60 1.54 -8.26
CA LEU A 39 7.82 2.86 -7.67
C LEU A 39 9.05 2.82 -6.76
N PRO A 40 10.07 3.68 -6.99
CA PRO A 40 11.20 3.82 -6.08
C PRO A 40 10.78 4.61 -4.84
N MET A 41 10.43 3.93 -3.75
CA MET A 41 9.92 4.58 -2.52
C MET A 41 10.86 5.62 -1.94
N ASP A 42 12.18 5.46 -2.10
CA ASP A 42 13.18 6.42 -1.63
C ASP A 42 13.16 7.76 -2.40
N SER A 43 12.52 7.80 -3.57
CA SER A 43 12.39 9.02 -4.40
C SER A 43 11.00 9.66 -4.29
N TYR A 44 10.07 9.07 -3.53
CA TYR A 44 8.74 9.61 -3.28
C TYR A 44 8.66 10.22 -1.89
N TYR A 45 8.13 11.44 -1.80
CA TYR A 45 7.89 12.09 -0.52
C TYR A 45 6.63 12.94 -0.54
N ALA A 46 6.04 13.13 0.62
CA ALA A 46 4.92 14.04 0.83
C ALA A 46 5.47 15.40 1.28
N ALA A 47 5.37 16.41 0.42
CA ALA A 47 5.66 17.78 0.78
C ALA A 47 4.43 18.42 1.45
N VAL A 48 4.56 18.72 2.73
CA VAL A 48 3.50 19.38 3.51
C VAL A 48 3.41 20.85 3.11
N LEU A 49 2.31 21.24 2.48
CA LEU A 49 2.01 22.60 2.06
C LEU A 49 1.42 23.42 3.22
N VAL A 50 0.59 22.79 4.04
CA VAL A 50 -0.01 23.38 5.24
C VAL A 50 0.19 22.39 6.37
N ALA A 51 0.84 22.83 7.44
CA ALA A 51 1.10 22.01 8.61
C ALA A 51 -0.21 21.42 9.19
N PRO A 52 -0.18 20.22 9.79
CA PRO A 52 -1.34 19.66 10.44
C PRO A 52 -1.88 20.57 11.53
N THR A 53 -3.12 21.03 11.38
CA THR A 53 -3.84 21.83 12.39
C THR A 53 -5.03 21.06 12.91
N PHE A 54 -5.33 21.23 14.20
CA PHE A 54 -6.55 20.70 14.80
C PHE A 54 -7.67 21.74 14.66
N GLU A 55 -8.79 21.35 14.08
CA GLU A 55 -9.99 22.16 13.95
C GLU A 55 -11.10 21.57 14.83
N ASP A 56 -11.61 22.36 15.77
CA ASP A 56 -12.72 21.97 16.65
C ASP A 56 -14.04 21.93 15.86
N LEU A 57 -14.86 20.93 16.14
CA LEU A 57 -16.22 20.88 15.61
C LEU A 57 -17.11 21.80 16.44
N ALA A 58 -17.90 22.66 15.77
CA ALA A 58 -18.76 23.65 16.41
C ALA A 58 -19.89 23.06 17.29
N LYS A 59 -20.08 21.73 17.26
CA LYS A 59 -21.16 21.03 17.97
C LYS A 59 -20.57 20.16 19.08
N THR A 60 -20.87 20.52 20.32
CA THR A 60 -20.36 19.89 21.55
C THR A 60 -21.01 18.56 21.91
N ASP A 61 -22.16 18.22 21.32
CA ASP A 61 -22.92 16.98 21.61
C ASP A 61 -22.59 15.81 20.68
N ASP A 62 -21.58 15.95 19.82
CA ASP A 62 -21.19 14.88 18.90
C ASP A 62 -20.03 14.02 19.45
N SER A 63 -19.97 12.77 18.99
CA SER A 63 -18.94 11.78 19.38
C SER A 63 -17.52 12.17 18.95
N LYS A 64 -17.37 13.18 18.09
CA LYS A 64 -16.11 13.68 17.56
C LYS A 64 -15.89 15.11 18.04
N LYS A 65 -14.76 15.36 18.70
CA LYS A 65 -14.38 16.70 19.22
C LYS A 65 -13.88 17.66 18.14
N GLY A 66 -13.27 17.12 17.08
CA GLY A 66 -12.59 17.90 16.04
C GLY A 66 -12.03 16.99 14.96
N PHE A 67 -11.32 17.58 14.01
CA PHE A 67 -10.53 16.85 13.02
C PHE A 67 -9.17 17.49 12.83
N VAL A 68 -8.18 16.69 12.43
CA VAL A 68 -6.88 17.19 12.01
C VAL A 68 -6.92 17.40 10.51
N LYS A 69 -6.52 18.59 10.08
CA LYS A 69 -6.47 18.99 8.68
C LYS A 69 -5.03 19.28 8.29
N THR A 70 -4.61 18.77 7.15
CA THR A 70 -3.31 19.05 6.55
C THR A 70 -3.47 19.09 5.05
N TYR A 71 -2.57 19.79 4.37
CA TYR A 71 -2.48 19.76 2.92
C TYR A 71 -1.06 19.36 2.54
N PHE A 72 -0.93 18.34 1.69
CA PHE A 72 0.35 17.91 1.17
C PHE A 72 0.22 17.55 -0.31
N ALA A 73 1.35 17.62 -1.01
CA ALA A 73 1.50 17.11 -2.36
C ALA A 73 2.47 15.93 -2.32
N VAL A 74 2.17 14.88 -3.09
CA VAL A 74 3.12 13.79 -3.31
C VAL A 74 4.04 14.20 -4.46
N LEU A 75 5.34 14.17 -4.22
CA LEU A 75 6.37 14.56 -5.17
C LEU A 75 7.29 13.37 -5.45
N CYS A 76 7.88 13.36 -6.64
CA CYS A 76 8.86 12.36 -7.07
C CYS A 76 10.10 13.07 -7.63
N GLU A 77 11.26 12.84 -7.01
CA GLU A 77 12.52 13.44 -7.45
C GLU A 77 13.10 12.79 -8.71
N ASN A 78 12.90 11.49 -8.88
CA ASN A 78 13.45 10.70 -9.98
C ASN A 78 12.33 10.04 -10.80
N PRO A 79 11.53 10.81 -11.56
CA PRO A 79 10.38 10.27 -12.29
C PRO A 79 10.78 9.26 -13.37
N ASN A 80 12.04 9.27 -13.82
CA ASN A 80 12.56 8.33 -14.81
C ASN A 80 12.59 6.88 -14.33
N TRP A 81 12.44 6.63 -13.04
CA TRP A 81 12.43 5.29 -12.44
C TRP A 81 11.03 4.80 -12.08
N VAL A 82 10.01 5.57 -12.47
CA VAL A 82 8.60 5.27 -12.23
C VAL A 82 8.05 4.54 -13.44
N TYR A 83 7.62 3.29 -13.26
CA TYR A 83 7.10 2.48 -14.35
C TYR A 83 5.69 2.00 -14.08
N LYS A 84 4.81 2.19 -15.06
CA LYS A 84 3.51 1.53 -15.15
C LYS A 84 3.65 0.32 -16.06
N VAL A 85 3.47 -0.86 -15.50
CA VAL A 85 3.54 -2.12 -16.24
C VAL A 85 2.18 -2.38 -16.89
N THR A 86 2.15 -2.47 -18.21
CA THR A 86 0.95 -2.73 -19.01
C THR A 86 1.05 -4.05 -19.75
N GLY A 87 -0.07 -4.57 -20.25
CA GLY A 87 -0.09 -5.81 -21.04
C GLY A 87 0.07 -7.09 -20.20
N LEU A 88 -0.14 -7.01 -18.89
CA LEU A 88 -0.26 -8.19 -18.05
C LEU A 88 -1.55 -8.92 -18.42
N ASN A 89 -1.44 -10.21 -18.71
CA ASN A 89 -2.63 -11.03 -18.94
C ASN A 89 -3.25 -11.35 -17.57
N THR A 90 -4.30 -10.62 -17.22
CA THR A 90 -5.09 -10.82 -16.00
C THR A 90 -6.34 -11.68 -16.24
N SER A 91 -6.44 -12.34 -17.41
CA SER A 91 -7.54 -13.26 -17.76
C SER A 91 -7.20 -14.73 -17.57
#